data_AF-A0A453J7S5-F1
#
_entry.id   AF-A0A453J7S5-F1
#
_cell.length_a   1.000
_cell.length_b   1.000
_cell.length_c   1.000
_cell.angle_alpha   90.00
_cell.angle_beta   90.00
_cell.angle_gamma   90.00
#
_symmetry.space_group_name_H-M   'P 1'
#
loop_
_entity.id
_entity.type
_entity.pdbx_description
1 polymer ?
#
loop_
_entity_poly.entity_id
_entity_poly.type
_entity_poly.pdbx_seq_one_letter_code
_entity_poly.pdbx_strand_id
1 'polypeptide(L)'
;IAERCGVEAIQLEALRMAHDEARAREDTVLYLDAVLKINSRLGPRYRHDQAWVDSVNRRAEQRKEKLETELNGYRTNLIKESIRMGYNDIGDFFYAHGHLSEAFKSYIRTRDYCTTSKHIVQMCMHVILVSIELGQFAHVTNYVSKAEQTPDTLDAVIVAKLRAAAGLANLETKKYKLAARKFLETGPELGSNYSEVIAPQDVAVYGALCALASFDRSELKSKVIDNINFRNFLELVPEVRELVNDFYARYASIGTAFSTPVFYHS
;
A
#
# COMPACT_ATOMS: atom_id res chain seq x y z
N ILE A 1 -3.08 -9.82 -11.64
CA ILE A 1 -4.27 -10.11 -12.48
C ILE A 1 -3.91 -10.98 -13.68
N ALA A 2 -3.02 -10.52 -14.57
CA ALA A 2 -2.64 -11.24 -15.79
C ALA A 2 -2.20 -12.71 -15.57
N GLU A 3 -1.51 -12.98 -14.46
CA GLU A 3 -0.93 -14.31 -14.20
C GLU A 3 -1.90 -15.32 -13.57
N ARG A 4 -3.01 -14.85 -12.96
CA ARG A 4 -3.86 -15.71 -12.12
C ARG A 4 -5.33 -15.74 -12.51
N CYS A 5 -5.81 -14.80 -13.31
CA CYS A 5 -7.24 -14.70 -13.64
C CYS A 5 -7.73 -15.84 -14.55
N GLY A 6 -6.88 -16.38 -15.42
CA GLY A 6 -7.24 -17.48 -16.34
C GLY A 6 -8.16 -17.08 -17.50
N VAL A 7 -8.65 -15.85 -17.54
CA VAL A 7 -9.45 -15.29 -18.64
C VAL A 7 -8.54 -14.50 -19.57
N GLU A 8 -8.40 -14.96 -20.82
CA GLU A 8 -7.46 -14.39 -21.79
C GLU A 8 -7.71 -12.90 -22.07
N ALA A 9 -8.97 -12.49 -22.22
CA ALA A 9 -9.31 -11.09 -22.46
C ALA A 9 -8.84 -10.16 -21.31
N ILE A 10 -9.06 -10.58 -20.07
CA ILE A 10 -8.64 -9.83 -18.87
C ILE A 10 -7.11 -9.86 -18.74
N GLN A 11 -6.48 -10.98 -19.09
CA GLN A 11 -5.03 -11.11 -19.09
C GLN A 11 -4.39 -10.12 -20.07
N LEU A 12 -4.86 -10.08 -21.31
CA LEU A 12 -4.32 -9.20 -22.34
C LEU A 12 -4.54 -7.73 -21.98
N GLU A 13 -5.70 -7.38 -21.45
CA GLU A 13 -5.99 -6.03 -21.02
C GLU A 13 -5.11 -5.60 -19.83
N ALA A 14 -4.88 -6.48 -18.86
CA ALA A 14 -3.95 -6.21 -17.76
C ALA A 14 -2.50 -6.02 -18.24
N LEU A 15 -2.05 -6.81 -19.23
CA LEU A 15 -0.73 -6.65 -19.82
C LEU A 15 -0.60 -5.36 -20.64
N ARG A 16 -1.67 -4.96 -21.33
CA ARG A 16 -1.76 -3.67 -22.05
C ARG A 16 -1.54 -2.50 -21.08
N MET A 17 -2.28 -2.50 -19.97
CA MET A 17 -2.14 -1.46 -18.94
C MET A 17 -0.74 -1.45 -18.32
N ALA A 18 -0.18 -2.63 -18.01
CA ALA A 18 1.18 -2.72 -17.45
C ALA A 18 2.25 -2.15 -18.40
N HIS A 19 2.13 -2.44 -19.71
CA HIS A 19 3.01 -1.87 -20.71
C HIS A 19 2.89 -0.33 -20.81
N ASP A 20 1.66 0.18 -20.84
CA ASP A 20 1.40 1.62 -20.93
C ASP A 20 1.92 2.36 -19.68
N GLU A 21 1.73 1.80 -18.50
CA GLU A 21 2.26 2.33 -17.23
C GLU A 21 3.80 2.30 -17.19
N ALA A 22 4.42 1.19 -17.63
CA ALA A 22 5.88 1.08 -17.70
C ALA A 22 6.49 2.15 -18.62
N ARG A 23 5.85 2.42 -19.77
CA ARG A 23 6.26 3.51 -20.66
C ARG A 23 6.08 4.88 -20.04
N ALA A 24 5.00 5.10 -19.29
CA ALA A 24 4.75 6.37 -18.61
C ALA A 24 5.77 6.66 -17.51
N ARG A 25 6.22 5.62 -16.78
CA ARG A 25 7.22 5.72 -15.72
C ARG A 25 8.67 5.68 -16.20
N GLU A 26 8.90 5.40 -17.48
CA GLU A 26 10.23 5.10 -18.02
C GLU A 26 10.90 3.90 -17.31
N ASP A 27 10.10 2.96 -16.76
CA ASP A 27 10.59 1.72 -16.16
C ASP A 27 10.88 0.69 -17.25
N THR A 28 12.15 0.59 -17.64
CA THR A 28 12.59 -0.32 -18.70
C THR A 28 12.52 -1.79 -18.29
N VAL A 29 12.60 -2.11 -16.99
CA VAL A 29 12.53 -3.50 -16.50
C VAL A 29 11.11 -4.02 -16.62
N LEU A 30 10.13 -3.26 -16.13
CA LEU A 30 8.71 -3.61 -16.24
C LEU A 30 8.25 -3.61 -17.70
N TYR A 31 8.75 -2.69 -18.52
CA TYR A 31 8.46 -2.65 -19.95
C TYR A 31 8.88 -3.94 -20.66
N LEU A 32 10.11 -4.40 -20.43
CA LEU A 32 10.62 -5.62 -21.06
C LEU A 32 9.86 -6.87 -20.61
N ASP A 33 9.52 -6.97 -19.32
CA ASP A 33 8.68 -8.06 -18.79
C ASP A 33 7.28 -8.05 -19.44
N ALA A 34 6.65 -6.88 -19.54
CA ALA A 34 5.34 -6.73 -20.16
C ALA A 34 5.37 -7.11 -21.65
N VAL A 35 6.34 -6.62 -22.42
CA VAL A 35 6.49 -6.96 -23.85
C VAL A 35 6.68 -8.47 -24.04
N LEU A 36 7.52 -9.10 -23.21
CA LEU A 36 7.76 -10.53 -23.26
C LEU A 36 6.48 -11.33 -22.97
N LYS A 37 5.71 -10.93 -21.94
CA LYS A 37 4.43 -11.57 -21.58
C LYS A 37 3.33 -11.32 -22.62
N ILE A 38 3.31 -10.17 -23.29
CA ILE A 38 2.37 -9.87 -24.37
C ILE A 38 2.61 -10.80 -25.56
N ASN A 39 3.88 -11.09 -25.88
CA ASN A 39 4.28 -12.01 -26.94
C ASN A 39 3.58 -11.70 -28.29
N SER A 40 3.60 -10.43 -28.69
CA SER A 40 2.99 -9.91 -29.94
C SER A 40 1.47 -10.05 -30.07
N ARG A 41 0.73 -10.44 -29.02
CA ARG A 41 -0.73 -10.64 -29.07
C ARG A 41 -1.55 -9.35 -29.15
N LEU A 42 -0.97 -8.18 -28.81
CA LEU A 42 -1.66 -6.88 -28.79
C LEU A 42 -1.35 -5.98 -30.01
N GLY A 43 -0.68 -6.54 -31.03
CA GLY A 43 -0.35 -5.82 -32.26
C GLY A 43 1.00 -5.07 -32.22
N PRO A 44 1.35 -4.33 -33.29
CA PRO A 44 2.70 -3.80 -33.49
C PRO A 44 3.15 -2.76 -32.45
N ARG A 45 2.23 -1.98 -31.88
CA ARG A 45 2.52 -0.92 -30.89
C ARG A 45 3.15 -1.46 -29.61
N TYR A 46 2.85 -2.71 -29.25
CA TYR A 46 3.30 -3.35 -28.01
C TYR A 46 4.48 -4.30 -28.25
N ARG A 47 5.17 -4.16 -29.39
CA ARG A 47 6.40 -4.88 -29.66
C ARG A 47 7.58 -4.21 -28.96
N HIS A 48 8.64 -5.00 -28.82
CA HIS A 48 9.92 -4.54 -28.29
C HIS A 48 10.49 -3.39 -29.11
N ASP A 49 10.75 -2.28 -28.46
CA ASP A 49 11.35 -1.07 -29.02
C ASP A 49 12.71 -0.82 -28.36
N GLN A 50 13.75 -1.40 -28.96
CA GLN A 50 15.12 -1.30 -28.42
C GLN A 50 15.61 0.15 -28.39
N ALA A 51 15.27 0.95 -29.40
CA ALA A 51 15.70 2.34 -29.49
C ALA A 51 15.11 3.18 -28.36
N TRP A 52 13.85 2.93 -27.98
CA TRP A 52 13.25 3.56 -26.81
C TRP A 52 13.96 3.14 -25.52
N VAL A 53 14.22 1.84 -25.31
CA VAL A 53 14.93 1.33 -24.13
C VAL A 53 16.32 1.97 -23.98
N ASP A 54 17.11 1.97 -25.05
CA ASP A 54 18.46 2.55 -25.04
C ASP A 54 18.43 4.06 -24.76
N SER A 55 17.46 4.76 -25.34
CA SER A 55 17.27 6.19 -25.15
C SER A 55 16.88 6.54 -23.71
N VAL A 56 15.98 5.78 -23.10
CA VAL A 56 15.58 5.93 -21.69
C VAL A 56 16.77 5.65 -20.77
N ASN A 57 17.45 4.51 -20.94
CA ASN A 57 18.59 4.14 -20.09
C ASN A 57 19.71 5.19 -20.16
N ARG A 58 20.00 5.73 -21.35
CA ARG A 58 20.99 6.81 -21.50
C ARG A 58 20.59 8.08 -20.77
N ARG A 59 19.32 8.50 -20.84
CA ARG A 59 18.82 9.67 -20.09
C ARG A 59 18.86 9.43 -18.59
N ALA A 60 18.49 8.23 -18.15
CA ALA A 60 18.51 7.85 -16.74
C ALA A 60 19.93 7.92 -16.16
N GLU A 61 20.95 7.40 -16.86
CA GLU A 61 22.33 7.47 -16.37
C GLU A 61 22.85 8.91 -16.27
N GLN A 62 22.59 9.74 -17.28
CA GLN A 62 22.94 11.17 -17.23
C GLN A 62 22.27 11.90 -16.07
N ARG A 63 20.99 11.58 -15.80
CA ARG A 63 20.25 12.19 -14.70
C ARG A 63 20.79 11.74 -13.35
N LYS A 64 21.13 10.46 -13.22
CA LYS A 64 21.75 9.88 -12.03
C LYS A 64 23.10 10.54 -11.72
N GLU A 65 24.01 10.62 -12.69
CA GLU A 65 25.33 11.27 -12.52
C GLU A 65 25.19 12.73 -12.05
N LYS A 66 24.20 13.45 -12.62
CA LYS A 66 23.90 14.83 -12.20
C LYS A 66 23.45 14.90 -10.74
N LEU A 67 22.49 14.07 -10.34
CA LEU A 67 21.99 14.04 -8.96
C LEU A 67 23.09 13.65 -7.95
N GLU A 68 23.96 12.70 -8.30
CA GLU A 68 25.09 12.31 -7.46
C GLU A 68 26.12 13.44 -7.32
N THR A 69 26.39 14.18 -8.40
CA THR A 69 27.26 15.35 -8.38
C THR A 69 26.70 16.47 -7.48
N GLU A 70 25.41 16.78 -7.63
CA GLU A 70 24.71 17.76 -6.80
C GLU A 70 24.76 17.37 -5.31
N LEU A 71 24.43 16.11 -4.99
CA LEU A 71 24.50 15.60 -3.62
C LEU A 71 25.91 15.68 -3.04
N ASN A 72 26.95 15.37 -3.82
CA ASN A 72 28.33 15.48 -3.36
C ASN A 72 28.71 16.94 -3.05
N GLY A 73 28.21 17.88 -3.85
CA GLY A 73 28.32 19.32 -3.57
C GLY A 73 27.68 19.69 -2.23
N TYR A 74 26.44 19.25 -1.98
CA TYR A 74 25.75 19.50 -0.71
C TYR A 74 26.48 18.89 0.49
N ARG A 75 27.03 17.68 0.34
CA ARG A 75 27.83 17.01 1.37
C ARG A 75 29.12 17.76 1.68
N THR A 76 29.80 18.27 0.67
CA THR A 76 31.02 19.09 0.84
C THR A 76 30.72 20.39 1.58
N ASN A 77 29.56 21.01 1.29
CA ASN A 77 29.10 22.22 1.95
C ASN A 77 28.45 21.99 3.33
N LEU A 78 28.25 20.73 3.74
CA LEU A 78 27.69 20.33 5.04
C LEU A 78 26.29 20.93 5.36
N ILE A 79 25.49 21.22 4.33
CA ILE A 79 24.14 21.75 4.51
C ILE A 79 23.16 20.58 4.69
N LYS A 80 22.80 20.27 5.94
CA LYS A 80 21.96 19.09 6.27
C LYS A 80 20.68 19.00 5.44
N GLU A 81 19.94 20.09 5.31
CA GLU A 81 18.67 20.07 4.57
C GLU A 81 18.88 19.80 3.08
N SER A 82 19.89 20.39 2.45
CA SER A 82 20.24 20.11 1.06
C SER A 82 20.69 18.66 0.86
N ILE A 83 21.44 18.09 1.81
CA ILE A 83 21.82 16.67 1.77
C ILE A 83 20.58 15.77 1.90
N ARG A 84 19.65 16.11 2.81
CA ARG A 84 18.40 15.37 2.99
C ARG A 84 17.56 15.39 1.70
N MET A 85 17.38 16.57 1.11
CA MET A 85 16.64 16.73 -0.14
C MET A 85 17.33 16.02 -1.30
N GLY A 86 18.66 16.10 -1.41
CA GLY A 86 19.39 15.35 -2.44
C GLY A 86 19.24 13.83 -2.31
N TYR A 87 19.18 13.28 -1.10
CA TYR A 87 18.86 11.86 -0.91
C TYR A 87 17.41 11.51 -1.26
N ASN A 88 16.45 12.40 -0.98
CA ASN A 88 15.06 12.23 -1.42
C ASN A 88 14.97 12.24 -2.94
N ASP A 89 15.59 13.21 -3.62
CA ASP A 89 15.54 13.33 -5.09
C ASP A 89 16.14 12.08 -5.78
N ILE A 90 17.22 11.53 -5.22
CA ILE A 90 17.79 10.25 -5.69
C ILE A 90 16.83 9.09 -5.42
N GLY A 91 16.18 9.07 -4.25
CA GLY A 91 15.16 8.08 -3.91
C GLY A 91 13.97 8.10 -4.86
N ASP A 92 13.43 9.28 -5.14
CA ASP A 92 12.33 9.53 -6.07
C ASP A 92 12.72 9.12 -7.50
N PHE A 93 13.95 9.45 -7.92
CA PHE A 93 14.50 9.03 -9.20
C PHE A 93 14.53 7.51 -9.33
N PHE A 94 15.13 6.80 -8.37
CA PHE A 94 15.20 5.33 -8.45
C PHE A 94 13.83 4.68 -8.34
N TYR A 95 12.92 5.24 -7.53
CA TYR A 95 11.56 4.73 -7.39
C TYR A 95 10.78 4.86 -8.71
N ALA A 96 10.88 6.01 -9.39
CA ALA A 96 10.24 6.22 -10.68
C ALA A 96 10.72 5.24 -11.76
N HIS A 97 12.00 4.84 -11.72
CA HIS A 97 12.60 3.90 -12.67
C HIS A 97 12.50 2.42 -12.24
N GLY A 98 11.72 2.09 -11.19
CA GLY A 98 11.52 0.72 -10.74
C GLY A 98 12.70 0.11 -9.95
N HIS A 99 13.74 0.88 -9.63
CA HIS A 99 14.90 0.44 -8.86
C HIS A 99 14.65 0.53 -7.34
N LEU A 100 13.67 -0.25 -6.86
CA LEU A 100 13.16 -0.16 -5.49
C LEU A 100 14.23 -0.34 -4.39
N SER A 101 15.19 -1.25 -4.59
CA SER A 101 16.28 -1.47 -3.62
C SER A 101 17.17 -0.25 -3.42
N GLU A 102 17.47 0.50 -4.49
CA GLU A 102 18.29 1.71 -4.42
C GLU A 102 17.48 2.90 -3.90
N ALA A 103 16.19 2.98 -4.25
CA ALA A 103 15.26 3.94 -3.67
C ALA A 103 15.19 3.80 -2.15
N PHE A 104 14.99 2.57 -1.65
CA PHE A 104 14.96 2.26 -0.22
C PHE A 104 16.24 2.71 0.51
N LYS A 105 17.41 2.39 -0.05
CA LYS A 105 18.71 2.81 0.53
C LYS A 105 18.82 4.34 0.59
N SER A 106 18.37 5.04 -0.44
CA SER A 106 18.45 6.50 -0.53
C SER A 106 17.53 7.17 0.50
N TYR A 107 16.27 6.71 0.61
CA TYR A 107 15.34 7.23 1.61
C TYR A 107 15.84 6.99 3.04
N ILE A 108 16.39 5.83 3.38
CA ILE A 108 16.91 5.57 4.73
C ILE A 108 18.11 6.46 5.06
N ARG A 109 18.96 6.80 4.09
CA ARG A 109 20.10 7.70 4.31
C ARG A 109 19.69 9.09 4.76
N THR A 110 18.47 9.53 4.44
CA THR A 110 17.93 10.83 4.91
C THR A 110 17.82 10.92 6.43
N ARG A 111 17.74 9.78 7.14
CA ARG A 111 17.60 9.68 8.59
C ARG A 111 18.63 10.53 9.33
N ASP A 112 19.88 10.47 8.91
CA ASP A 112 21.00 11.12 9.60
C ASP A 112 20.98 12.66 9.41
N TYR A 113 20.13 13.15 8.51
CA TYR A 113 19.96 14.56 8.17
C TYR A 113 18.57 15.10 8.54
N CYS A 114 17.72 14.29 9.17
CA CYS A 114 16.44 14.74 9.71
C CYS A 114 16.65 15.65 10.92
N THR A 115 16.03 16.83 10.91
CA THR A 115 16.13 17.85 11.99
C THR A 115 14.79 18.16 12.64
N THR A 116 13.68 17.70 12.06
CA THR A 116 12.32 17.93 12.56
C THR A 116 11.53 16.62 12.57
N SER A 117 10.48 16.56 13.39
CA SER A 117 9.50 15.46 13.40
C SER A 117 8.90 15.22 12.02
N LYS A 118 8.59 16.30 11.27
CA LYS A 118 8.08 16.21 9.90
C LYS A 118 9.04 15.48 8.95
N HIS A 119 10.35 15.72 9.07
CA HIS A 119 11.35 15.02 8.25
C HIS A 119 11.36 13.53 8.55
N ILE A 120 11.27 13.16 9.84
CA ILE A 120 11.25 11.76 10.27
C ILE A 120 10.00 11.05 9.73
N VAL A 121 8.82 11.67 9.87
CA VAL A 121 7.56 11.11 9.39
C VAL A 121 7.58 10.96 7.87
N GLN A 122 8.02 11.98 7.12
CA GLN A 122 8.13 11.92 5.67
C GLN A 122 9.05 10.75 5.23
N MET A 123 10.23 10.63 5.82
CA MET A 123 11.14 9.50 5.57
C MET A 123 10.44 8.16 5.86
N CYS A 124 9.73 8.03 6.98
CA CYS A 124 9.01 6.79 7.30
C CYS A 124 7.97 6.46 6.23
N MET A 125 7.24 7.45 5.72
CA MET A 125 6.26 7.26 4.65
C MET A 125 6.89 6.74 3.36
N HIS A 126 8.01 7.31 2.91
CA HIS A 126 8.73 6.82 1.72
C HIS A 126 9.26 5.40 1.93
N VAL A 127 9.83 5.11 3.11
CA VAL A 127 10.34 3.77 3.42
C VAL A 127 9.21 2.74 3.49
N ILE A 128 8.05 3.09 4.06
CA ILE A 128 6.86 2.23 4.09
C ILE A 128 6.40 1.91 2.66
N LEU A 129 6.25 2.92 1.80
CA LEU A 129 5.83 2.75 0.40
C LEU A 129 6.73 1.73 -0.32
N VAL A 130 8.04 1.96 -0.34
CA VAL A 130 8.98 1.07 -1.02
C VAL A 130 9.05 -0.31 -0.37
N SER A 131 8.89 -0.40 0.96
CA SER A 131 8.89 -1.70 1.66
C SER A 131 7.66 -2.54 1.31
N ILE A 132 6.49 -1.92 1.08
CA ILE A 132 5.29 -2.63 0.65
C ILE A 132 5.53 -3.24 -0.74
N GLU A 133 6.08 -2.47 -1.67
CA GLU A 133 6.37 -2.95 -3.03
C GLU A 133 7.45 -4.04 -3.07
N LEU A 134 8.46 -3.95 -2.20
CA LEU A 134 9.46 -5.00 -2.01
C LEU A 134 8.94 -6.25 -1.25
N GLY A 135 7.70 -6.21 -0.74
CA GLY A 135 7.13 -7.27 0.09
C GLY A 135 7.77 -7.43 1.47
N GLN A 136 8.48 -6.42 1.95
CA GLN A 136 9.24 -6.44 3.22
C GLN A 136 8.40 -5.88 4.39
N PHE A 137 7.35 -6.59 4.78
CA PHE A 137 6.38 -6.12 5.79
C PHE A 137 6.93 -5.99 7.22
N ALA A 138 8.08 -6.60 7.52
CA ALA A 138 8.80 -6.35 8.77
C ALA A 138 9.29 -4.89 8.85
N HIS A 139 9.81 -4.34 7.75
CA HIS A 139 10.18 -2.93 7.67
C HIS A 139 8.96 -2.03 7.81
N VAL A 140 7.85 -2.36 7.13
CA VAL A 140 6.59 -1.59 7.24
C VAL A 140 6.17 -1.44 8.71
N THR A 141 6.14 -2.55 9.46
CA THR A 141 5.76 -2.53 10.89
C THR A 141 6.68 -1.64 11.72
N ASN A 142 8.00 -1.74 11.50
CA ASN A 142 8.99 -0.96 12.23
C ASN A 142 8.88 0.54 11.94
N TYR A 143 8.71 0.92 10.67
CA TYR A 143 8.62 2.33 10.28
C TYR A 143 7.27 2.94 10.58
N VAL A 144 6.17 2.17 10.58
CA VAL A 144 4.88 2.65 11.12
C VAL A 144 5.04 2.97 12.60
N SER A 145 5.59 2.04 13.39
CA SER A 145 5.79 2.25 14.83
C SER A 145 6.69 3.47 15.11
N LYS A 146 7.74 3.65 14.30
CA LYS A 146 8.62 4.82 14.39
C LYS A 146 7.90 6.13 14.08
N ALA A 147 7.07 6.16 13.04
CA ALA A 147 6.29 7.35 12.70
C ALA A 147 5.29 7.71 13.82
N GLU A 148 4.56 6.72 14.35
CA GLU A 148 3.57 6.91 15.42
C GLU A 148 4.19 7.38 16.75
N GLN A 149 5.46 7.04 17.01
CA GLN A 149 6.19 7.45 18.22
C GLN A 149 6.84 8.83 18.11
N THR A 150 6.70 9.52 16.97
CA THR A 150 7.26 10.86 16.80
C THR A 150 6.50 11.85 17.71
N PRO A 151 7.17 12.77 18.43
CA PRO A 151 6.53 13.58 19.50
C PRO A 151 5.41 14.53 19.02
N ASP A 152 5.43 14.92 17.75
CA ASP A 152 4.48 15.89 17.20
C ASP A 152 3.16 15.22 16.82
N THR A 153 2.06 15.97 17.00
CA THR A 153 0.74 15.53 16.51
C THR A 153 0.78 15.32 15.00
N LEU A 154 0.45 14.10 14.58
CA LEU A 154 0.37 13.73 13.18
C LEU A 154 -0.94 14.23 12.56
N ASP A 155 -0.85 14.64 11.29
CA ASP A 155 -2.02 14.96 10.49
C ASP A 155 -2.94 13.74 10.32
N ALA A 156 -4.26 13.96 10.30
CA ALA A 156 -5.25 12.89 10.20
C ALA A 156 -5.06 12.00 8.96
N VAL A 157 -4.64 12.57 7.82
CA VAL A 157 -4.33 11.81 6.61
C VAL A 157 -3.14 10.89 6.85
N ILE A 158 -2.08 11.37 7.51
CA ILE A 158 -0.90 10.56 7.83
C ILE A 158 -1.30 9.42 8.77
N VAL A 159 -2.10 9.70 9.79
CA VAL A 159 -2.60 8.66 10.70
C VAL A 159 -3.38 7.60 9.92
N ALA A 160 -4.29 7.99 9.04
CA ALA A 160 -5.05 7.06 8.21
C ALA A 160 -4.14 6.19 7.33
N LYS A 161 -3.11 6.78 6.69
CA LYS A 161 -2.12 6.02 5.90
C LYS A 161 -1.35 5.01 6.76
N LEU A 162 -0.90 5.40 7.95
CA LEU A 162 -0.17 4.52 8.87
C LEU A 162 -1.03 3.36 9.36
N ARG A 163 -2.31 3.61 9.66
CA ARG A 163 -3.27 2.54 10.04
C ARG A 163 -3.51 1.56 8.91
N ALA A 164 -3.72 2.06 7.68
CA ALA A 164 -3.89 1.21 6.51
C ALA A 164 -2.63 0.35 6.21
N ALA A 165 -1.44 0.95 6.27
CA ALA A 165 -0.16 0.25 6.09
C ALA A 165 0.08 -0.81 7.20
N ALA A 166 -0.26 -0.50 8.45
CA ALA A 166 -0.21 -1.47 9.54
C ALA A 166 -1.21 -2.62 9.34
N GLY A 167 -2.39 -2.34 8.81
CA GLY A 167 -3.38 -3.34 8.43
C GLY A 167 -2.82 -4.33 7.41
N LEU A 168 -2.22 -3.82 6.33
CA LEU A 168 -1.56 -4.63 5.30
C LEU A 168 -0.43 -5.49 5.87
N ALA A 169 0.47 -4.93 6.69
CA ALA A 169 1.56 -5.69 7.29
C ALA A 169 1.07 -6.82 8.21
N ASN A 170 -0.01 -6.61 8.95
CA ASN A 170 -0.63 -7.66 9.76
C ASN A 170 -1.35 -8.72 8.92
N LEU A 171 -1.98 -8.31 7.81
CA LEU A 171 -2.66 -9.21 6.89
C LEU A 171 -1.65 -10.20 6.26
N GLU A 172 -0.52 -9.70 5.79
CA GLU A 172 0.55 -10.49 5.17
C GLU A 172 1.22 -11.46 6.15
N THR A 173 1.30 -11.07 7.43
CA THR A 173 1.77 -11.97 8.49
C THR A 173 0.67 -12.88 9.06
N LYS A 174 -0.51 -12.95 8.41
CA LYS A 174 -1.67 -13.78 8.77
C LYS A 174 -2.26 -13.47 10.14
N LYS A 175 -1.99 -12.28 10.68
CA LYS A 175 -2.53 -11.80 11.96
C LYS A 175 -3.87 -11.10 11.75
N TYR A 176 -4.87 -11.84 11.27
CA TYR A 176 -6.16 -11.28 10.81
C TYR A 176 -6.88 -10.43 11.87
N LYS A 177 -6.83 -10.84 13.15
CA LYS A 177 -7.45 -10.06 14.23
C LYS A 177 -6.81 -8.68 14.42
N LEU A 178 -5.49 -8.57 14.27
CA LEU A 178 -4.79 -7.29 14.35
C LEU A 178 -4.98 -6.48 13.07
N ALA A 179 -4.97 -7.13 11.91
CA ALA A 179 -5.24 -6.50 10.62
C ALA A 179 -6.63 -5.83 10.61
N ALA A 180 -7.67 -6.57 11.05
CA ALA A 180 -9.03 -6.05 11.18
C ALA A 180 -9.06 -4.79 12.05
N ARG A 181 -8.48 -4.84 13.25
CA ARG A 181 -8.42 -3.66 14.14
C ARG A 181 -7.79 -2.45 13.46
N LYS A 182 -6.68 -2.65 12.75
CA LYS A 182 -6.00 -1.55 12.05
C LYS A 182 -6.80 -0.99 10.88
N PHE A 183 -7.46 -1.82 10.08
CA PHE A 183 -8.34 -1.33 9.02
C PHE A 183 -9.58 -0.60 9.56
N LEU A 184 -10.17 -1.07 10.67
CA LEU A 184 -11.32 -0.43 11.33
C LEU A 184 -10.96 0.90 12.02
N GLU A 185 -9.68 1.10 12.37
CA GLU A 185 -9.11 2.34 12.93
C GLU A 185 -8.73 3.36 11.84
N THR A 186 -8.76 2.98 10.56
CA THR A 186 -8.45 3.90 9.45
C THR A 186 -9.56 4.94 9.31
N GLY A 187 -9.18 6.22 9.32
CA GLY A 187 -10.11 7.35 9.17
C GLY A 187 -10.54 7.59 7.73
N PRO A 188 -11.72 8.22 7.50
CA PRO A 188 -12.23 8.53 6.17
C PRO A 188 -11.33 9.50 5.39
N GLU A 189 -10.43 10.23 6.07
CA GLU A 189 -9.42 11.11 5.48
C GLU A 189 -8.45 10.36 4.56
N LEU A 190 -8.42 9.02 4.63
CA LEU A 190 -7.68 8.20 3.68
C LEU A 190 -8.08 8.53 2.23
N GLY A 191 -9.39 8.60 1.94
CA GLY A 191 -9.94 8.94 0.62
C GLY A 191 -9.10 8.41 -0.55
N SER A 192 -8.76 9.30 -1.49
CA SER A 192 -7.78 9.04 -2.56
C SER A 192 -6.35 9.47 -2.19
N ASN A 193 -6.09 9.80 -0.93
CA ASN A 193 -4.78 10.29 -0.50
C ASN A 193 -3.72 9.19 -0.46
N TYR A 194 -4.09 7.90 -0.55
CA TYR A 194 -3.16 6.77 -0.47
C TYR A 194 -3.36 5.71 -1.56
N SER A 195 -3.88 6.12 -2.72
CA SER A 195 -4.17 5.24 -3.85
C SER A 195 -2.92 4.55 -4.43
N GLU A 196 -1.73 5.05 -4.13
CA GLU A 196 -0.46 4.40 -4.45
C GLU A 196 -0.22 3.09 -3.67
N VAL A 197 -0.94 2.86 -2.57
CA VAL A 197 -0.81 1.65 -1.72
C VAL A 197 -2.11 0.88 -1.58
N ILE A 198 -3.24 1.56 -1.32
CA ILE A 198 -4.50 0.89 -1.02
C ILE A 198 -5.71 1.78 -1.32
N ALA A 199 -6.74 1.20 -1.93
CA ALA A 199 -8.00 1.89 -2.15
C ALA A 199 -8.92 1.82 -0.91
N PRO A 200 -9.80 2.80 -0.68
CA PRO A 200 -10.82 2.73 0.37
C PRO A 200 -11.69 1.46 0.32
N GLN A 201 -12.00 0.98 -0.89
CA GLN A 201 -12.73 -0.27 -1.11
C GLN A 201 -11.97 -1.48 -0.55
N ASP A 202 -10.65 -1.51 -0.73
CA ASP A 202 -9.80 -2.58 -0.20
C ASP A 202 -9.78 -2.54 1.34
N VAL A 203 -9.75 -1.35 1.95
CA VAL A 203 -9.88 -1.21 3.41
C VAL A 203 -11.20 -1.79 3.91
N ALA A 204 -12.31 -1.52 3.20
CA ALA A 204 -13.62 -2.07 3.52
C ALA A 204 -13.61 -3.62 3.45
N VAL A 205 -13.14 -4.17 2.33
CA VAL A 205 -13.09 -5.61 2.08
C VAL A 205 -12.18 -6.31 3.07
N TYR A 206 -10.92 -5.87 3.19
CA TYR A 206 -9.94 -6.51 4.08
C TYR A 206 -10.32 -6.36 5.55
N GLY A 207 -10.79 -5.19 5.96
CA GLY A 207 -11.25 -4.95 7.32
C GLY A 207 -12.43 -5.83 7.70
N ALA A 208 -13.45 -5.90 6.85
CA ALA A 208 -14.66 -6.69 7.09
C ALA A 208 -14.37 -8.19 7.11
N LEU A 209 -13.67 -8.72 6.09
CA LEU A 209 -13.37 -10.15 6.02
C LEU A 209 -12.47 -10.61 7.16
N CYS A 210 -11.45 -9.82 7.52
CA CYS A 210 -10.60 -10.13 8.67
C CYS A 210 -11.39 -10.09 9.98
N ALA A 211 -12.33 -9.15 10.14
CA ALA A 211 -13.18 -9.07 11.32
C ALA A 211 -14.11 -10.28 11.41
N LEU A 212 -14.82 -10.62 10.33
CA LEU A 212 -15.71 -11.79 10.28
C LEU A 212 -15.00 -13.09 10.61
N ALA A 213 -13.73 -13.23 10.19
CA ALA A 213 -12.93 -14.42 10.45
C ALA A 213 -12.37 -14.52 11.88
N SER A 214 -12.33 -13.45 12.67
CA SER A 214 -11.52 -13.41 13.90
C SER A 214 -12.13 -12.72 15.13
N PHE A 215 -13.20 -11.95 14.94
CA PHE A 215 -13.90 -11.25 16.02
C PHE A 215 -15.02 -12.12 16.58
N ASP A 216 -15.28 -11.99 17.88
CA ASP A 216 -16.50 -12.51 18.47
C ASP A 216 -17.70 -11.60 18.14
N ARG A 217 -18.90 -12.04 18.54
CA ARG A 217 -20.14 -11.32 18.31
C ARG A 217 -20.13 -9.91 18.92
N SER A 218 -19.55 -9.74 20.10
CA SER A 218 -19.52 -8.44 20.79
C SER A 218 -18.58 -7.48 20.07
N GLU A 219 -17.41 -7.96 19.65
CA GLU A 219 -16.45 -7.22 18.85
C GLU A 219 -17.04 -6.83 17.48
N LEU A 220 -17.76 -7.73 16.79
CA LEU A 220 -18.41 -7.40 15.51
C LEU A 220 -19.45 -6.30 15.65
N LYS A 221 -20.29 -6.36 16.70
CA LYS A 221 -21.28 -5.31 16.94
C LYS A 221 -20.61 -3.98 17.23
N SER A 222 -19.74 -3.94 18.23
CA SER A 222 -19.15 -2.69 18.73
C SER A 222 -18.14 -2.06 17.76
N LYS A 223 -17.33 -2.86 17.05
CA LYS A 223 -16.21 -2.35 16.25
C LYS A 223 -16.49 -2.26 14.75
N VAL A 224 -17.51 -2.96 14.25
CA VAL A 224 -17.84 -2.98 12.82
C VAL A 224 -19.21 -2.34 12.57
N ILE A 225 -20.28 -2.87 13.18
CA ILE A 225 -21.66 -2.43 12.90
C ILE A 225 -21.93 -1.04 13.50
N ASP A 226 -21.55 -0.84 14.76
CA ASP A 226 -21.78 0.43 15.47
C ASP A 226 -20.67 1.46 15.18
N ASN A 227 -19.64 1.10 14.39
CA ASN A 227 -18.53 1.97 14.02
C ASN A 227 -18.88 2.86 12.81
N ILE A 228 -19.23 4.11 13.10
CA ILE A 228 -19.62 5.12 12.10
C ILE A 228 -18.52 5.35 11.07
N ASN A 229 -17.25 5.40 11.49
CA ASN A 229 -16.14 5.64 10.57
C ASN A 229 -16.01 4.50 9.56
N PHE A 230 -16.06 3.26 10.04
CA PHE A 230 -15.95 2.10 9.16
C PHE A 230 -17.17 1.89 8.26
N ARG A 231 -18.35 2.33 8.71
CA ARG A 231 -19.57 2.32 7.88
C ARG A 231 -19.39 3.12 6.58
N ASN A 232 -18.68 4.25 6.62
CA ASN A 232 -18.39 5.03 5.41
C ASN A 232 -17.62 4.21 4.37
N PHE A 233 -16.69 3.35 4.80
CA PHE A 233 -15.96 2.43 3.92
C PHE A 233 -16.86 1.32 3.39
N LEU A 234 -17.71 0.73 4.24
CA LEU A 234 -18.66 -0.32 3.85
C LEU A 234 -19.71 0.16 2.84
N GLU A 235 -20.07 1.44 2.85
CA GLU A 235 -20.98 2.02 1.86
C GLU A 235 -20.39 2.05 0.45
N LEU A 236 -19.06 1.96 0.31
CA LEU A 236 -18.38 1.84 -0.98
C LEU A 236 -18.47 0.43 -1.58
N VAL A 237 -18.78 -0.58 -0.76
CA VAL A 237 -18.87 -1.99 -1.19
C VAL A 237 -20.13 -2.62 -0.56
N PRO A 238 -21.34 -2.36 -1.10
CA PRO A 238 -22.61 -2.78 -0.53
C PRO A 238 -22.71 -4.29 -0.27
N GLU A 239 -22.10 -5.10 -1.13
CA GLU A 239 -22.10 -6.57 -1.02
C GLU A 239 -21.39 -7.03 0.26
N VAL A 240 -20.29 -6.38 0.63
CA VAL A 240 -19.55 -6.68 1.87
C VAL A 240 -20.33 -6.22 3.10
N ARG A 241 -21.00 -5.06 3.01
CA ARG A 241 -21.88 -4.57 4.08
C ARG A 241 -23.03 -5.55 4.36
N GLU A 242 -23.68 -6.04 3.31
CA GLU A 242 -24.74 -7.05 3.41
C GLU A 242 -24.22 -8.35 4.01
N LEU A 243 -23.05 -8.82 3.56
CA LEU A 243 -22.39 -10.00 4.13
C LEU A 243 -22.17 -9.89 5.64
N VAL A 244 -21.69 -8.73 6.13
CA VAL A 244 -21.47 -8.49 7.57
C VAL A 244 -22.79 -8.56 8.34
N ASN A 245 -23.85 -7.92 7.83
CA ASN A 245 -25.16 -7.91 8.47
C ASN A 245 -25.78 -9.30 8.52
N ASP A 246 -25.72 -10.05 7.42
CA ASP A 246 -26.24 -11.41 7.33
C ASP A 246 -25.49 -12.38 8.26
N PHE A 247 -24.18 -12.22 8.37
CA PHE A 247 -23.37 -13.03 9.29
C PHE A 247 -23.75 -12.74 10.75
N TYR A 248 -23.90 -11.47 11.11
CA TYR A 248 -24.29 -11.07 12.46
C TYR A 248 -25.72 -11.54 12.82
N ALA A 249 -26.66 -11.45 11.88
CA ALA A 249 -28.03 -11.94 12.05
C ALA A 249 -28.07 -13.46 12.26
N ARG A 250 -27.28 -14.23 11.51
CA ARG A 250 -27.19 -15.70 11.66
C ARG A 250 -26.55 -16.13 12.98
N TYR A 251 -25.63 -15.34 13.54
CA TYR A 251 -25.19 -15.55 14.92
C TYR A 251 -26.35 -15.44 15.92
N ALA A 252 -27.37 -14.61 15.65
CA ALA A 252 -28.54 -14.41 16.52
C ALA A 252 -29.53 -15.57 16.46
N SER A 253 -29.71 -16.17 15.28
CA SER A 253 -30.53 -17.37 15.12
C SER A 253 -29.91 -18.61 15.78
N ILE A 254 -28.57 -18.74 15.74
CA ILE A 254 -27.88 -19.85 16.44
C ILE A 254 -27.94 -19.67 17.96
N GLY A 255 -27.74 -18.44 18.46
CA GLY A 255 -27.85 -18.16 19.90
C GLY A 255 -29.26 -18.39 20.48
N THR A 256 -30.30 -18.17 19.68
CA THR A 256 -31.70 -18.45 20.07
C THR A 256 -32.03 -19.94 20.05
N ALA A 257 -31.44 -20.72 19.14
CA ALA A 257 -31.57 -22.19 19.13
C ALA A 257 -30.95 -22.87 20.37
N PHE A 258 -29.93 -22.27 21.01
CA PHE A 258 -29.35 -22.76 22.26
C PHE A 258 -29.98 -22.17 23.53
N SER A 259 -30.86 -21.17 23.41
CA SER A 259 -31.54 -20.55 24.56
C SER A 259 -33.03 -20.91 24.66
N THR A 260 -33.54 -21.80 23.80
CA THR A 260 -34.79 -22.53 24.07
C THR A 260 -34.54 -23.67 25.06
N PRO A 261 -35.02 -23.60 26.31
CA PRO A 261 -34.98 -24.75 27.20
C PRO A 261 -36.03 -25.76 26.72
N VAL A 262 -35.60 -26.70 25.88
CA VAL A 262 -36.34 -27.94 25.68
C VAL A 262 -36.08 -28.79 26.91
N PHE A 263 -36.81 -28.55 27.99
CA PHE A 263 -37.16 -29.52 29.03
C PHE A 263 -38.02 -28.81 30.09
N TYR A 264 -39.33 -29.00 30.01
CA TYR A 264 -40.20 -29.32 31.13
C TYR A 264 -41.55 -29.64 30.52
N HIS A 265 -41.91 -30.93 30.46
CA HIS A 265 -43.26 -31.43 30.74
C HIS A 265 -43.15 -32.97 30.83
N SER A 266 -43.22 -33.40 32.10
CA SER A 266 -43.89 -34.59 32.66
C SER A 266 -43.87 -35.91 31.91
#